data_AF-A0A2T0LGF1-F1
#
_entry.id   AF-A0A2T0LGF1-F1
#
_cell.length_a   1.000
_cell.length_b   1.000
_cell.length_c   1.000
_cell.angle_alpha   90.00
_cell.angle_beta   90.00
_cell.angle_gamma   90.00
#
_symmetry.space_group_name_H-M   'P 1'
#
loop_
_entity.id
_entity.type
_entity.pdbx_description
1 polymer ?
#
loop_
_entity_poly.entity_id
_entity_poly.type
_entity_poly.pdbx_seq_one_letter_code
_entity_poly.pdbx_strand_id
1 'polypeptide(L)' 'MSLMVMKNYPPEFKADAVALVLSRPDRTITSIARDLGVSR' A
#
# COMPACT_ATOMS: atom_id res chain seq x y z
N MET A 1 -16.87 8.25 20.50
CA MET A 1 -15.70 7.48 20.07
C MET A 1 -15.57 7.64 18.56
N SER A 2 -14.49 8.28 18.07
CA SER A 2 -14.33 8.59 16.63
C SER A 2 -14.07 7.29 15.85
N LEU A 3 -14.95 6.97 14.88
CA LEU A 3 -14.78 5.83 13.98
C LEU A 3 -13.46 6.00 13.21
N MET A 4 -12.54 5.05 13.38
CA MET A 4 -11.34 4.97 12.56
C MET A 4 -11.79 4.86 11.10
N VAL A 5 -11.51 5.91 10.30
CA VAL A 5 -11.71 5.87 8.85
C VAL A 5 -10.76 4.83 8.30
N MET A 6 -11.25 3.60 8.18
CA MET A 6 -10.55 2.52 7.50
C MET A 6 -10.44 2.98 6.05
N LYS A 7 -9.27 3.48 5.66
CA LYS A 7 -9.00 3.86 4.27
C LYS A 7 -9.31 2.62 3.42
N ASN A 8 -10.46 2.64 2.76
CA ASN A 8 -10.89 1.51 1.96
C ASN A 8 -10.11 1.54 0.66
N TYR A 9 -8.97 0.87 0.67
CA TYR A 9 -8.20 0.66 -0.54
C TYR A 9 -8.91 -0.40 -1.40
N PRO A 10 -9.14 -0.12 -2.69
CA PRO A 10 -9.75 -1.09 -3.59
C PRO A 10 -8.91 -2.37 -3.66
N PRO A 11 -9.52 -3.52 -3.99
CA PRO A 11 -8.80 -4.79 -4.07
C PRO A 11 -7.66 -4.77 -5.09
N GLU A 12 -7.83 -4.00 -6.18
CA GLU A 12 -6.80 -3.80 -7.22
C GLU A 12 -5.55 -3.12 -6.64
N PHE A 13 -5.74 -2.09 -5.82
CA PHE A 13 -4.64 -1.41 -5.14
C PHE A 13 -3.87 -2.35 -4.20
N LYS A 14 -4.59 -3.21 -3.48
CA LYS A 14 -3.97 -4.21 -2.59
C LYS A 14 -3.18 -5.25 -3.40
N ALA A 15 -3.69 -5.67 -4.55
CA ALA A 15 -3.02 -6.61 -5.44
C ALA A 15 -1.71 -6.04 -5.99
N ASP A 16 -1.72 -4.76 -6.40
CA ASP A 16 -0.53 -4.07 -6.89
C ASP A 16 0.54 -3.93 -5.77
N ALA A 17 0.10 -3.57 -4.56
CA ALA A 17 0.97 -3.51 -3.39
C ALA A 17 1.61 -4.86 -3.06
N VAL A 18 0.82 -5.94 -3.12
CA VAL A 18 1.30 -7.30 -2.88
C VAL A 18 2.26 -7.75 -3.98
N ALA A 19 1.98 -7.45 -5.24
CA ALA A 19 2.87 -7.77 -6.37
C ALA A 19 4.24 -7.08 -6.23
N LEU A 20 4.25 -5.82 -5.81
CA LEU A 20 5.49 -5.06 -5.55
C LEU A 20 6.30 -5.63 -4.38
N VAL A 21 5.62 -5.98 -3.26
CA VAL A 21 6.28 -6.62 -2.10
C VAL A 21 6.88 -7.96 -2.49
N LEU A 22 6.13 -8.79 -3.23
CA LEU A 22 6.59 -10.11 -3.66
C LEU A 22 7.74 -10.03 -4.68
N SER A 23 7.71 -9.04 -5.58
CA SER A 23 8.80 -8.80 -6.53
C SER A 23 10.06 -8.29 -5.84
N ARG A 24 9.93 -7.54 -4.73
CA ARG A 24 11.05 -6.91 -4.02
C ARG A 24 10.83 -6.96 -2.50
N PRO A 25 11.06 -8.12 -1.86
CA PRO A 25 10.88 -8.25 -0.42
C PRO A 25 11.84 -7.35 0.39
N ASP A 26 12.98 -6.96 -0.18
CA ASP A 26 13.94 -6.02 0.42
C ASP A 26 13.49 -4.54 0.40
N ARG A 27 12.41 -4.19 -0.32
CA ARG A 27 11.90 -2.81 -0.33
C ARG A 27 11.13 -2.53 0.96
N THR A 28 11.54 -1.48 1.67
CA THR A 28 10.74 -0.90 2.77
C THR A 28 9.33 -0.50 2.32
N ILE A 29 8.33 -0.75 3.17
CA ILE A 29 6.92 -0.39 2.94
C ILE A 29 6.75 1.08 2.53
N THR A 30 7.57 2.00 3.06
CA THR A 30 7.56 3.42 2.68
C THR A 30 7.93 3.66 1.22
N SER A 31 8.87 2.88 0.67
CA SER A 31 9.23 2.95 -0.75
C SER A 31 8.10 2.41 -1.62
N ILE A 32 7.42 1.37 -1.16
CA ILE A 32 6.26 0.77 -1.85
C ILE A 32 5.07 1.74 -1.82
N ALA A 33 4.84 2.41 -0.68
CA ALA A 33 3.81 3.43 -0.55
C ALA A 33 4.07 4.67 -1.42
N ARG A 34 5.33 5.02 -1.67
CA ARG A 34 5.71 6.08 -2.63
C ARG A 34 5.48 5.63 -4.08
N ASP A 35 5.87 4.41 -4.41
CA ASP A 35 5.69 3.82 -5.75
C ASP A 35 4.21 3.73 -6.13
N LEU A 36 3.38 3.32 -5.16
CA LEU A 36 1.92 3.27 -5.26
C LEU A 36 1.22 4.63 -5.15
N GLY A 37 1.96 5.74 -4.97
CA GLY A 37 1.39 7.08 -4.87
C GLY A 37 0.52 7.33 -3.64
N VAL A 38 0.58 6.48 -2.61
CA VAL A 38 -0.20 6.62 -1.36
C VAL A 38 0.36 7.71 -0.46
N SER A 39 1.65 8.00 -0.57
CA SER A 39 2.32 9.06 0.19
C SER A 39 2.73 10.20 -0.75
N ARG A 40 2.08 11.36 -0.60
CA ARG A 40 2.61 12.66 -1.05
C ARG A 40 3.47 13.25 0.05
#